data_AF-A0A970LTI7-F1
#
_entry.id   AF-A0A970LTI7-F1
#
_cell.length_a   1.000
_cell.length_b   1.000
_cell.length_c   1.000
_cell.angle_alpha   90.00
_cell.angle_beta   90.00
_cell.angle_gamma   90.00
#
_symmetry.space_group_name_H-M   'P 1'
#
loop_
_entity.id
_entity.type
_entity.pdbx_description
1 polymer ?
#
loop_
_entity_poly.entity_id
_entity_poly.type
_entity_poly.pdbx_seq_one_letter_code
_entity_poly.pdbx_strand_id
1 'polypeptide(L)'
;MNTLVLVYIITALLGLCVGSFLNVAILRIPEGESIAFPPSRCPKCKSKIKWYDNIPLLSYLFLGGKCRNCKNKISLQYPAVELANCLLWIICVIRFWGISPYYAVICMAACSVLVCIFVIDIHCHLIFYRFQVLLFALASASMLTKQGESAVDRLIGFAAGGILLLVIYLVFLYVVKREGIGIGDIILMAASGLMVGWQGLILVMLVSSISACIVLLAVRIINRIRDRFTEYPFAPFIVLGDLVALFFGEQIIRWYLNLFIGG
;
A
#
# COMPACT_ATOMS: atom_id res chain seq x y z
N MET A 1 0.74 -4.31 -33.77
CA MET A 1 1.16 -3.93 -32.40
C MET A 1 0.92 -5.14 -31.52
N ASN A 2 1.94 -5.71 -30.86
CA ASN A 2 1.77 -6.93 -30.05
C ASN A 2 0.72 -6.70 -28.97
N THR A 3 -0.20 -7.66 -28.76
CA THR A 3 -1.28 -7.57 -27.75
C THR A 3 -0.74 -7.20 -26.36
N LEU A 4 0.45 -7.70 -26.00
CA LEU A 4 1.14 -7.36 -24.75
C LEU A 4 1.53 -5.88 -24.65
N VAL A 5 2.01 -5.27 -25.73
CA VAL A 5 2.36 -3.84 -25.74
C VAL A 5 1.12 -2.99 -25.49
N LEU A 6 -0.02 -3.38 -26.08
CA LEU A 6 -1.29 -2.70 -25.81
C LEU A 6 -1.72 -2.84 -24.35
N VAL A 7 -1.58 -4.03 -23.75
CA VAL A 7 -1.86 -4.26 -22.32
C VAL A 7 -1.00 -3.36 -21.43
N TYR A 8 0.30 -3.25 -21.69
CA TYR A 8 1.17 -2.35 -20.93
C TYR A 8 0.77 -0.88 -21.04
N ILE A 9 0.46 -0.41 -22.25
CA ILE A 9 0.04 0.99 -22.47
C ILE A 9 -1.27 1.28 -21.74
N ILE A 10 -2.28 0.41 -21.88
CA ILE A 10 -3.57 0.57 -21.21
C ILE A 10 -3.38 0.55 -19.69
N THR A 11 -2.59 -0.39 -19.18
CA THR A 11 -2.31 -0.51 -17.75
C THR A 11 -1.61 0.72 -17.20
N ALA A 12 -0.61 1.26 -17.92
CA ALA A 12 0.09 2.46 -17.50
C ALA A 12 -0.85 3.68 -17.45
N LEU A 13 -1.66 3.88 -18.48
CA LEU A 13 -2.63 4.98 -18.54
C LEU A 13 -3.68 4.87 -17.44
N LEU A 14 -4.29 3.69 -17.25
CA LEU A 14 -5.27 3.47 -16.20
C LEU A 14 -4.64 3.56 -14.81
N GLY A 15 -3.44 3.02 -14.61
CA GLY A 15 -2.72 3.09 -13.34
C GLY A 15 -2.40 4.53 -12.93
N LEU A 16 -2.06 5.38 -13.89
CA LEU A 16 -1.90 6.82 -13.69
C LEU A 16 -3.22 7.51 -13.32
N CYS A 17 -4.31 7.21 -14.05
CA CYS A 17 -5.63 7.75 -13.75
C CYS A 17 -6.13 7.35 -12.36
N VAL A 18 -5.99 6.06 -12.02
CA VAL A 18 -6.34 5.54 -10.69
C VAL A 18 -5.46 6.18 -9.64
N GLY A 19 -4.15 6.27 -9.84
CA GLY A 19 -3.24 6.95 -8.90
C GLY A 19 -3.63 8.41 -8.64
N SER A 20 -4.09 9.13 -9.66
CA SER A 20 -4.61 10.49 -9.50
C SER A 20 -5.90 10.53 -8.68
N PHE A 21 -6.80 9.56 -8.88
CA PHE A 21 -7.97 9.35 -8.02
C PHE A 21 -7.58 9.00 -6.58
N LEU A 22 -6.54 8.18 -6.36
CA LEU A 22 -6.05 7.84 -5.02
C LEU A 22 -5.61 9.10 -4.26
N ASN A 23 -4.98 10.08 -4.92
CA ASN A 23 -4.65 11.37 -4.28
C ASN A 23 -5.90 12.08 -3.74
N VAL A 24 -7.02 12.04 -4.48
CA VAL A 24 -8.30 12.60 -4.01
C VAL A 24 -8.79 11.83 -2.78
N ALA A 25 -8.75 10.50 -2.81
CA ALA A 25 -9.15 9.66 -1.68
C ALA A 25 -8.28 9.90 -0.43
N ILE A 26 -6.96 9.95 -0.60
CA ILE A 26 -5.96 10.18 0.46
C ILE A 26 -6.21 11.50 1.18
N LEU A 27 -6.56 12.56 0.44
CA LEU A 27 -6.74 13.88 1.03
C LEU A 27 -8.13 14.08 1.65
N ARG A 28 -9.18 13.47 1.07
CA ARG A 28 -10.57 13.74 1.47
C ARG A 28 -11.13 12.79 2.49
N ILE A 29 -10.74 11.52 2.47
CA ILE A 29 -11.27 10.52 3.41
C ILE A 29 -10.93 10.87 4.85
N PRO A 30 -9.69 11.30 5.19
CA PRO A 30 -9.37 11.69 6.56
C PRO A 30 -10.19 12.88 7.07
N GLU A 31 -10.51 13.82 6.19
CA GLU A 31 -11.32 15.00 6.48
C GLU A 31 -12.83 14.72 6.46
N GLY A 32 -13.25 13.48 6.18
CA GLY A 32 -14.67 13.12 6.05
C GLY A 32 -15.36 13.76 4.82
N GLU A 33 -14.59 14.30 3.88
CA GLU A 33 -15.11 14.94 2.68
C GLU A 33 -15.56 13.91 1.62
N SER A 34 -16.47 14.32 0.74
CA SER A 34 -16.90 13.48 -0.39
C SER A 34 -15.82 13.37 -1.46
N ILE A 35 -15.53 12.13 -1.88
CA ILE A 35 -14.56 11.81 -2.93
C ILE A 35 -15.11 12.21 -4.32
N ALA A 36 -16.43 12.20 -4.49
CA ALA A 36 -17.08 12.48 -5.77
C ALA A 36 -17.28 13.99 -6.03
N PHE A 37 -17.63 14.76 -5.00
CA PHE A 37 -17.94 16.19 -5.13
C PHE A 37 -17.38 16.98 -3.94
N PRO A 38 -16.87 18.20 -4.15
CA PRO A 38 -16.74 18.95 -5.41
C PRO A 38 -15.54 18.51 -6.29
N PRO A 39 -15.39 19.02 -7.53
CA PRO A 39 -14.18 18.79 -8.33
C PRO A 39 -12.91 19.36 -7.66
N SER A 40 -11.74 18.87 -8.08
CA SER A 40 -10.43 19.29 -7.56
C SER A 40 -10.22 20.81 -7.66
N ARG A 41 -9.62 21.39 -6.62
CA ARG A 41 -9.38 22.85 -6.51
C ARG A 41 -7.96 23.10 -6.03
N CYS A 42 -7.41 24.25 -6.41
CA CYS A 42 -6.15 24.69 -5.82
C CYS A 42 -6.34 25.06 -4.34
N PRO A 43 -5.50 24.59 -3.41
CA PRO A 43 -5.65 24.89 -1.98
C PRO A 43 -5.48 26.39 -1.66
N LYS A 44 -4.68 27.13 -2.45
CA LYS A 44 -4.38 28.55 -2.21
C LYS A 44 -5.41 29.48 -2.84
N CYS A 45 -5.63 29.36 -4.15
CA CYS A 45 -6.54 30.28 -4.86
C CYS A 45 -7.97 29.77 -4.99
N LYS A 46 -8.27 28.54 -4.52
CA LYS A 46 -9.59 27.89 -4.59
C LYS A 46 -10.20 27.78 -6.00
N SER A 47 -9.46 28.16 -7.04
CA SER A 47 -9.88 28.02 -8.43
C SER A 47 -10.07 26.54 -8.76
N LYS A 48 -11.12 26.25 -9.53
CA LYS A 48 -11.38 24.89 -10.04
C LYS A 48 -10.24 24.49 -10.97
N ILE A 49 -9.68 23.30 -10.77
CA ILE A 49 -8.67 22.75 -11.67
C ILE A 49 -9.40 22.27 -12.93
N LYS A 50 -8.94 22.70 -14.09
CA LYS A 50 -9.51 22.29 -15.37
C LYS A 50 -9.18 20.81 -15.62
N TRP A 51 -10.04 20.09 -16.33
CA TRP A 51 -9.87 18.65 -16.55
C TRP A 51 -8.51 18.27 -17.17
N TYR A 52 -7.96 19.09 -18.07
CA TYR A 52 -6.66 18.86 -18.69
C TYR A 52 -5.46 19.22 -17.80
N ASP A 53 -5.69 19.95 -16.70
CA ASP A 53 -4.69 20.20 -15.66
C ASP A 53 -4.72 19.09 -14.58
N ASN A 54 -5.65 18.12 -14.70
CA ASN A 54 -5.70 16.88 -13.91
C ASN A 54 -5.14 15.67 -14.68
N ILE A 55 -4.43 15.86 -15.80
CA ILE A 55 -3.81 14.74 -16.52
C ILE A 55 -2.59 14.29 -15.70
N PRO A 56 -2.58 13.04 -15.18
CA PRO A 56 -1.56 12.57 -14.25
C PRO A 56 -0.15 12.69 -14.83
N LEU A 57 0.82 13.08 -14.00
CA LEU A 57 2.23 13.38 -14.33
C LEU A 57 2.46 14.49 -15.38
N LEU A 58 1.77 14.46 -16.51
CA LEU A 58 1.93 15.40 -17.62
C LEU A 58 1.58 16.82 -17.20
N SER A 59 0.43 17.03 -16.54
CA SER A 59 0.04 18.37 -16.08
C SER A 59 1.04 18.92 -15.07
N TYR A 60 1.58 18.07 -14.18
CA TYR A 60 2.59 18.48 -13.21
C TYR A 60 3.90 18.91 -13.91
N LEU A 61 4.38 18.13 -14.88
CA LEU A 61 5.59 18.44 -15.65
C LEU A 61 5.43 19.73 -16.47
N PHE A 62 4.34 19.86 -17.25
CA PHE A 62 4.11 21.04 -18.10
C PHE A 62 3.87 22.32 -17.31
N LEU A 63 3.29 22.23 -16.11
CA LEU A 63 3.09 23.39 -15.24
C LEU A 63 4.32 23.66 -14.35
N GLY A 64 5.38 22.86 -14.44
CA GLY A 64 6.57 22.98 -13.59
C GLY A 64 6.25 22.82 -12.10
N GLY A 65 5.29 21.95 -11.77
CA GLY A 65 4.83 21.71 -10.41
C GLY A 65 4.12 22.90 -9.78
N LYS A 66 3.52 23.81 -10.58
CA LYS A 66 2.85 25.01 -10.08
C LYS A 66 1.39 25.09 -10.53
N CYS A 67 0.54 25.70 -9.72
CA CYS A 67 -0.83 26.00 -10.13
C CYS A 67 -0.82 27.01 -11.31
N ARG A 68 -1.61 26.75 -12.35
CA ARG A 68 -1.73 27.62 -13.53
C ARG A 68 -2.13 29.07 -13.19
N ASN A 69 -3.07 29.25 -12.25
CA ASN A 69 -3.61 30.57 -11.93
C ASN A 69 -2.73 31.33 -10.94
N CYS A 70 -2.35 30.72 -9.82
CA CYS A 70 -1.67 31.42 -8.72
C CYS A 70 -0.18 31.10 -8.60
N LYS A 71 0.39 30.27 -9.50
CA LYS A 71 1.80 29.84 -9.53
C LYS A 71 2.33 29.21 -8.25
N ASN A 72 1.46 28.86 -7.30
CA ASN A 72 1.85 28.21 -6.06
C ASN A 72 2.33 26.80 -6.33
N LYS A 73 3.36 26.34 -5.60
CA LYS A 73 3.88 24.98 -5.74
C LYS A 73 2.82 23.95 -5.37
N ILE A 74 2.72 22.89 -6.18
CA ILE A 74 1.94 21.69 -5.93
C ILE A 74 2.85 20.69 -5.22
N SER A 75 2.31 19.91 -4.28
CA SER A 75 3.09 18.92 -3.52
C SER A 75 3.63 17.82 -4.44
N LEU A 76 4.85 17.32 -4.15
CA LEU A 76 5.45 16.17 -4.83
C LEU A 76 4.71 14.86 -4.57
N GLN A 77 3.86 14.80 -3.53
CA GLN A 77 3.01 13.65 -3.24
C GLN A 77 2.12 13.28 -4.44
N TYR A 78 1.56 14.27 -5.14
CA TYR A 78 0.66 14.02 -6.28
C TYR A 78 1.33 13.17 -7.36
N PRO A 79 2.42 13.64 -8.00
CA PRO A 79 3.11 12.85 -9.01
C PRO A 79 3.76 11.58 -8.44
N ALA A 80 4.18 11.57 -7.17
CA ALA A 80 4.76 10.38 -6.55
C ALA A 80 3.74 9.24 -6.42
N VAL A 81 2.52 9.52 -5.95
CA VAL A 81 1.43 8.53 -5.82
C VAL A 81 0.97 8.04 -7.19
N GLU A 82 0.85 8.94 -8.17
CA GLU A 82 0.50 8.58 -9.55
C GLU A 82 1.52 7.63 -10.17
N LEU A 83 2.81 7.96 -10.06
CA LEU A 83 3.89 7.14 -10.58
C LEU A 83 4.01 5.81 -9.82
N ALA A 84 3.94 5.82 -8.49
CA ALA A 84 4.02 4.61 -7.67
C ALA A 84 2.90 3.63 -8.02
N ASN A 85 1.65 4.09 -8.13
CA ASN A 85 0.53 3.23 -8.50
C ASN A 85 0.68 2.66 -9.92
N CYS A 86 1.10 3.50 -10.88
CA CYS A 86 1.38 3.07 -12.26
C CYS A 86 2.46 1.98 -12.32
N LEU A 87 3.59 2.18 -11.62
CA LEU A 87 4.68 1.22 -11.57
C LEU A 87 4.23 -0.11 -10.93
N LEU A 88 3.50 -0.04 -9.81
CA LEU A 88 2.97 -1.24 -9.16
C LEU A 88 2.01 -2.03 -10.07
N TRP A 89 1.18 -1.32 -10.84
CA TRP A 89 0.29 -1.96 -11.82
C TRP A 89 1.07 -2.64 -12.95
N ILE A 90 2.09 -1.98 -13.49
CA ILE A 90 2.97 -2.57 -14.51
C ILE A 90 3.67 -3.81 -13.95
N ILE A 91 4.19 -3.76 -12.72
CA ILE A 91 4.81 -4.92 -12.06
C ILE A 91 3.81 -6.07 -11.90
N CYS A 92 2.55 -5.79 -11.52
CA CYS A 92 1.50 -6.80 -11.46
C CYS A 92 1.26 -7.47 -12.82
N VAL A 93 1.24 -6.70 -13.91
CA VAL A 93 1.10 -7.26 -15.26
C VAL A 93 2.30 -8.13 -15.62
N ILE A 94 3.52 -7.67 -15.38
CA ILE A 94 4.75 -8.44 -15.66
C ILE A 94 4.72 -9.78 -14.91
N ARG A 95 4.32 -9.77 -13.63
CA ARG A 95 4.43 -10.95 -12.76
C ARG A 95 3.25 -11.93 -12.89
N PHE A 96 2.05 -11.42 -13.13
CA PHE A 96 0.81 -12.19 -12.96
C PHE A 96 -0.05 -12.29 -14.22
N TRP A 97 0.13 -11.43 -15.23
CA TRP A 97 -0.74 -11.43 -16.42
C TRP A 97 -0.69 -12.75 -17.19
N GLY A 98 0.51 -13.35 -17.31
CA GLY A 98 0.69 -14.65 -17.97
C GLY A 98 0.16 -15.85 -17.19
N ILE A 99 -0.07 -15.68 -15.87
CA ILE A 99 -0.62 -16.72 -15.00
C ILE A 99 -2.15 -16.66 -15.02
N SER A 100 -2.70 -15.49 -14.71
CA SER A 100 -4.14 -15.22 -14.76
C SER A 100 -4.39 -13.72 -14.81
N PRO A 101 -5.03 -13.19 -15.88
CA PRO A 101 -5.40 -11.78 -15.97
C PRO A 101 -6.31 -11.33 -14.82
N TYR A 102 -7.21 -12.19 -14.36
CA TYR A 102 -8.10 -11.90 -13.23
C TYR A 102 -7.32 -11.71 -11.93
N TYR A 103 -6.34 -12.59 -11.66
CA TYR A 103 -5.48 -12.45 -10.49
C TYR A 103 -4.63 -11.18 -10.57
N ALA A 104 -4.08 -10.87 -11.74
CA ALA A 104 -3.33 -9.63 -11.96
C ALA A 104 -4.17 -8.38 -11.63
N VAL A 105 -5.43 -8.32 -12.08
CA VAL A 105 -6.34 -7.20 -11.78
C VAL A 105 -6.64 -7.09 -10.28
N ILE A 106 -6.83 -8.21 -9.58
CA ILE A 106 -7.04 -8.19 -8.13
C ILE A 106 -5.78 -7.66 -7.41
N CYS A 107 -4.59 -8.09 -7.80
CA CYS A 107 -3.33 -7.58 -7.26
C CYS A 107 -3.14 -6.09 -7.55
N MET A 108 -3.48 -5.61 -8.77
CA MET A 108 -3.44 -4.19 -9.11
C MET A 108 -4.33 -3.36 -8.19
N ALA A 109 -5.57 -3.80 -7.97
CA ALA A 109 -6.50 -3.15 -7.04
C ALA A 109 -5.97 -3.16 -5.60
N ALA A 110 -5.41 -4.28 -5.14
CA ALA A 110 -4.84 -4.38 -3.79
C ALA A 110 -3.63 -3.44 -3.62
N CYS A 111 -2.73 -3.36 -4.61
CA CYS A 111 -1.64 -2.41 -4.60
C CYS A 111 -2.13 -0.95 -4.51
N SER A 112 -3.21 -0.59 -5.20
CA SER A 112 -3.80 0.75 -5.08
C SER A 112 -4.33 1.04 -3.66
N VAL A 113 -4.95 0.05 -3.02
CA VAL A 113 -5.40 0.16 -1.62
C VAL A 113 -4.21 0.31 -0.67
N LEU A 114 -3.17 -0.50 -0.85
CA LEU A 114 -1.94 -0.42 -0.06
C LEU A 114 -1.25 0.94 -0.20
N VAL A 115 -1.22 1.53 -1.40
CA VAL A 115 -0.71 2.89 -1.61
C VAL A 115 -1.54 3.93 -0.83
N CYS A 116 -2.87 3.82 -0.84
CA CYS A 116 -3.72 4.69 0.00
C CYS A 116 -3.40 4.55 1.49
N ILE A 117 -3.33 3.31 2.00
CA ILE A 117 -3.02 3.04 3.41
C ILE A 117 -1.65 3.62 3.76
N PHE A 118 -0.63 3.36 2.94
CA PHE A 118 0.74 3.84 3.16
C PHE A 118 0.80 5.37 3.29
N VAL A 119 0.17 6.10 2.36
CA VAL A 119 0.25 7.56 2.36
C VAL A 119 -0.61 8.18 3.45
N ILE A 120 -1.81 7.64 3.70
CA ILE A 120 -2.68 8.14 4.79
C ILE A 120 -2.00 7.91 6.14
N ASP A 121 -1.40 6.74 6.38
CA ASP A 121 -0.79 6.46 7.68
C ASP A 121 0.46 7.32 7.93
N ILE A 122 1.28 7.60 6.90
CA ILE A 122 2.42 8.53 7.03
C ILE A 122 1.98 9.94 7.44
N HIS A 123 0.83 10.41 6.95
CA HIS A 123 0.37 11.78 7.20
C HIS A 123 -0.54 11.92 8.43
N CYS A 124 -1.37 10.92 8.68
CA CYS A 124 -2.46 10.99 9.65
C CYS A 124 -2.35 9.97 10.78
N HIS A 125 -1.47 8.96 10.70
CA HIS A 125 -1.38 7.84 11.65
C HIS A 125 -2.73 7.11 11.83
N LEU A 126 -3.51 6.98 10.77
CA LEU A 126 -4.86 6.41 10.78
C LEU A 126 -5.03 5.42 9.64
N ILE A 127 -5.69 4.29 9.94
CA ILE A 127 -6.11 3.31 8.93
C ILE A 127 -7.63 3.22 8.94
N PHE A 128 -8.26 3.66 7.84
CA PHE A 128 -9.71 3.59 7.70
C PHE A 128 -10.18 2.16 7.41
N TYR A 129 -11.18 1.71 8.18
CA TYR A 129 -11.86 0.41 8.03
C TYR A 129 -12.23 0.08 6.58
N ARG A 130 -12.64 1.09 5.78
CA ARG A 130 -13.07 0.91 4.39
C ARG A 130 -11.96 0.31 3.51
N PHE A 131 -10.70 0.70 3.74
CA PHE A 131 -9.56 0.16 2.99
C PHE A 131 -9.22 -1.26 3.43
N GLN A 132 -9.30 -1.55 4.73
CA GLN A 132 -9.06 -2.90 5.26
C GLN A 132 -10.10 -3.91 4.75
N VAL A 133 -11.38 -3.53 4.75
CA VAL A 133 -12.47 -4.35 4.18
C VAL A 133 -12.26 -4.60 2.69
N LEU A 134 -11.88 -3.56 1.95
CA LEU A 134 -11.61 -3.70 0.53
C LEU A 134 -10.43 -4.64 0.28
N LEU A 135 -9.36 -4.53 1.07
CA LEU A 135 -8.22 -5.44 0.99
C LEU A 135 -8.62 -6.89 1.33
N PHE A 136 -9.43 -7.09 2.37
CA PHE A 136 -9.96 -8.40 2.73
C PHE A 136 -10.85 -9.00 1.63
N ALA A 137 -11.70 -8.18 1.01
CA ALA A 137 -12.54 -8.60 -0.11
C ALA A 137 -11.71 -8.99 -1.33
N LEU A 138 -10.66 -8.24 -1.65
CA LEU A 138 -9.72 -8.54 -2.73
C LEU A 138 -8.92 -9.81 -2.44
N ALA A 139 -8.41 -9.97 -1.22
CA ALA A 139 -7.72 -11.18 -0.79
C ALA A 139 -8.64 -12.40 -0.92
N SER A 140 -9.88 -12.31 -0.44
CA SER A 140 -10.89 -13.37 -0.57
C SER A 140 -11.21 -13.67 -2.04
N ALA A 141 -11.39 -12.63 -2.87
CA ALA A 141 -11.66 -12.80 -4.30
C ALA A 141 -10.51 -13.50 -5.02
N SER A 142 -9.27 -13.23 -4.64
CA SER A 142 -8.12 -13.92 -5.25
C SER A 142 -8.03 -15.40 -4.89
N MET A 143 -8.71 -15.87 -3.84
CA MET A 143 -8.79 -17.32 -3.56
C MET A 143 -9.58 -18.06 -4.65
N LEU A 144 -10.50 -17.36 -5.33
CA LEU A 144 -11.33 -17.94 -6.39
C LEU A 144 -10.55 -18.18 -7.69
N THR A 145 -9.42 -17.50 -7.90
CA THR A 145 -8.61 -17.66 -9.11
C THR A 145 -7.77 -18.94 -9.09
N LYS A 146 -7.68 -19.63 -7.93
CA LYS A 146 -6.81 -20.79 -7.68
C LYS A 146 -5.33 -20.50 -8.00
N GLN A 147 -4.92 -19.23 -7.96
CA GLN A 147 -3.54 -18.80 -8.15
C GLN A 147 -2.93 -18.40 -6.81
N GLY A 148 -1.61 -18.62 -6.69
CA GLY A 148 -0.87 -18.36 -5.45
C GLY A 148 -0.97 -19.51 -4.45
N GLU A 149 -0.95 -19.17 -3.16
CA GLU A 149 -0.96 -20.14 -2.06
C GLU A 149 -2.31 -20.86 -1.90
N SER A 150 -2.28 -22.03 -1.28
CA SER A 150 -3.50 -22.81 -1.05
C SER A 150 -4.48 -22.05 -0.15
N ALA A 151 -5.79 -22.32 -0.30
CA ALA A 151 -6.80 -21.68 0.53
C ALA A 151 -6.54 -21.91 2.03
N VAL A 152 -6.00 -23.08 2.39
CA VAL A 152 -5.63 -23.42 3.76
C VAL A 152 -4.48 -22.55 4.24
N ASP A 153 -3.41 -22.41 3.44
CA ASP A 153 -2.25 -21.58 3.80
C ASP A 153 -2.62 -20.11 4.00
N ARG A 154 -3.58 -19.62 3.22
CA ARG A 154 -4.11 -18.26 3.29
C ARG A 154 -4.99 -18.04 4.53
N LEU A 155 -5.81 -19.02 4.90
CA LEU A 155 -6.59 -18.98 6.15
C LEU A 155 -5.68 -19.07 7.38
N ILE A 156 -4.64 -19.90 7.33
CA ILE A 156 -3.61 -19.95 8.36
C ILE A 156 -2.88 -18.61 8.43
N GLY A 157 -2.51 -18.02 7.30
CA GLY A 157 -1.89 -16.70 7.24
C GLY A 157 -2.78 -15.61 7.86
N PHE A 158 -4.07 -15.59 7.52
CA PHE A 158 -5.05 -14.68 8.11
C PHE A 158 -5.12 -14.81 9.64
N ALA A 159 -5.30 -16.03 10.12
CA ALA A 159 -5.39 -16.30 11.55
C ALA A 159 -4.07 -15.98 12.27
N ALA A 160 -2.94 -16.44 11.74
CA ALA A 160 -1.62 -16.22 12.32
C ALA A 160 -1.27 -14.72 12.38
N GLY A 161 -1.49 -13.98 11.30
CA GLY A 161 -1.20 -12.55 11.23
C GLY A 161 -2.04 -11.74 12.22
N GLY A 162 -3.35 -11.99 12.25
CA GLY A 162 -4.27 -11.33 13.17
C GLY A 162 -4.02 -11.70 14.63
N ILE A 163 -3.90 -12.99 14.94
CA ILE A 163 -3.69 -13.47 16.31
C ILE A 163 -2.35 -12.99 16.86
N LEU A 164 -1.27 -13.02 16.06
CA LEU A 164 0.04 -12.60 16.53
C LEU A 164 0.06 -11.13 16.97
N LEU A 165 -0.41 -10.21 16.11
CA LEU A 165 -0.44 -8.80 16.48
C LEU A 165 -1.49 -8.52 17.56
N LEU A 166 -2.58 -9.28 17.61
CA LEU A 166 -3.55 -9.19 18.70
C LEU A 166 -2.92 -9.59 20.05
N VAL A 167 -2.15 -10.68 20.09
CA VAL A 167 -1.44 -11.10 21.30
C VAL A 167 -0.45 -10.01 21.73
N ILE A 168 0.31 -9.44 20.80
CA ILE A 168 1.23 -8.32 21.11
C ILE A 168 0.45 -7.12 21.66
N TYR A 169 -0.67 -6.75 21.04
CA TYR A 169 -1.54 -5.67 21.52
C TYR A 169 -2.02 -5.92 22.96
N LEU A 170 -2.54 -7.12 23.24
CA LEU A 170 -3.03 -7.48 24.58
C LEU A 170 -1.90 -7.49 25.61
N VAL A 171 -0.73 -8.02 25.27
CA VAL A 171 0.45 -8.00 26.16
C VAL A 171 0.83 -6.57 26.51
N PHE A 172 0.89 -5.66 25.54
CA PHE A 172 1.16 -4.25 25.81
C PHE A 172 0.06 -3.61 26.67
N LEU A 173 -1.21 -3.91 26.38
CA LEU A 173 -2.34 -3.35 27.12
C LEU A 173 -2.34 -3.81 28.59
N TYR A 174 -2.06 -5.08 28.87
CA TYR A 174 -2.10 -5.61 30.24
C TYR A 174 -0.80 -5.39 31.01
N VAL A 175 0.36 -5.49 30.36
CA VAL A 175 1.68 -5.37 31.04
C VAL A 175 2.15 -3.93 31.08
N VAL A 176 2.08 -3.20 29.96
CA VAL A 176 2.57 -1.83 29.83
C VAL A 176 1.47 -0.80 30.16
N LYS A 177 0.20 -1.24 30.22
CA LYS A 177 -0.98 -0.39 30.44
C LYS A 177 -1.12 0.74 29.42
N ARG A 178 -0.68 0.45 28.18
CA ARG A 178 -0.76 1.36 27.03
C ARG A 178 -1.00 0.57 25.76
N GLU A 179 -1.57 1.24 24.77
CA GLU A 179 -1.70 0.68 23.43
C GLU A 179 -0.32 0.69 22.77
N GLY A 180 0.20 -0.51 22.45
CA GLY A 180 1.51 -0.65 21.81
C GLY A 180 1.44 -0.64 20.28
N ILE A 181 0.38 -1.20 19.71
CA ILE A 181 0.15 -1.35 18.26
C ILE A 181 -1.29 -0.90 17.97
N GLY A 182 -1.52 -0.25 16.83
CA GLY A 182 -2.86 0.16 16.43
C GLY A 182 -3.73 -1.02 16.05
N ILE A 183 -5.02 -1.00 16.41
CA ILE A 183 -5.98 -2.03 15.99
C ILE A 183 -6.04 -2.14 14.45
N GLY A 184 -5.83 -1.01 13.75
CA GLY A 184 -5.75 -1.01 12.29
C GLY A 184 -4.60 -1.87 11.74
N ASP A 185 -3.45 -1.90 12.41
CA ASP A 185 -2.29 -2.70 11.99
C ASP A 185 -2.58 -4.20 12.15
N ILE A 186 -3.31 -4.58 13.20
CA ILE A 186 -3.73 -5.97 13.44
C ILE A 186 -4.60 -6.46 12.27
N ILE A 187 -5.59 -5.67 11.87
CA ILE A 187 -6.50 -6.04 10.78
C ILE A 187 -5.76 -6.01 9.44
N LEU A 188 -4.85 -5.05 9.23
CA LEU A 188 -4.02 -5.00 8.04
C LEU A 188 -3.17 -6.27 7.93
N MET A 189 -2.44 -6.66 8.98
CA MET A 189 -1.62 -7.87 8.99
C MET A 189 -2.44 -9.15 8.77
N ALA A 190 -3.67 -9.22 9.29
CA ALA A 190 -4.57 -10.33 9.01
C ALA A 190 -4.94 -10.37 7.51
N ALA A 191 -5.31 -9.23 6.92
CA ALA A 191 -5.62 -9.14 5.50
C ALA A 191 -4.41 -9.45 4.61
N SER A 192 -3.21 -9.00 5.01
CA SER A 192 -1.92 -9.35 4.42
C SER A 192 -1.71 -10.86 4.41
N GLY A 193 -1.87 -11.53 5.55
CA GLY A 193 -1.76 -12.99 5.66
C GLY A 193 -2.77 -13.74 4.79
N LEU A 194 -4.00 -13.22 4.66
CA LEU A 194 -4.98 -13.78 3.73
C LEU A 194 -4.55 -13.62 2.27
N MET A 195 -3.83 -12.55 1.93
CA MET A 195 -3.34 -12.29 0.58
C MET A 195 -2.16 -13.19 0.22
N VAL A 196 -1.12 -13.23 1.08
CA VAL A 196 0.18 -13.85 0.76
C VAL A 196 0.40 -15.24 1.37
N GLY A 197 -0.51 -15.73 2.21
CA GLY A 197 -0.34 -17.00 2.93
C GLY A 197 0.58 -16.89 4.14
N TRP A 198 0.65 -17.96 4.95
CA TRP A 198 1.48 -17.95 6.16
C TRP A 198 2.99 -17.92 5.86
N GLN A 199 3.45 -18.53 4.76
CA GLN A 199 4.85 -18.46 4.37
C GLN A 199 5.24 -17.04 3.97
N GLY A 200 4.39 -16.39 3.16
CA GLY A 200 4.55 -14.98 2.79
C GLY A 200 4.48 -14.06 3.99
N LEU A 201 3.59 -14.33 4.95
CA LEU A 201 3.43 -13.55 6.18
C LEU A 201 4.73 -13.46 6.99
N ILE A 202 5.52 -14.53 7.06
CA ILE A 202 6.84 -14.50 7.72
C ILE A 202 7.74 -13.43 7.08
N LEU A 203 7.74 -13.37 5.75
CA LEU A 203 8.51 -12.37 5.02
C LEU A 203 7.94 -10.96 5.25
N VAL A 204 6.61 -10.79 5.26
CA VAL A 204 5.96 -9.51 5.59
C VAL A 204 6.45 -9.03 6.95
N MET A 205 6.37 -9.84 7.99
CA MET A 205 6.82 -9.48 9.33
C MET A 205 8.30 -9.13 9.40
N LEU A 206 9.15 -9.91 8.72
CA LEU A 206 10.58 -9.69 8.69
C LEU A 206 10.93 -8.36 8.02
N VAL A 207 10.40 -8.12 6.82
CA VAL A 207 10.63 -6.88 6.07
C VAL A 207 10.07 -5.68 6.83
N SER A 208 8.87 -5.81 7.41
CA SER A 208 8.23 -4.74 8.20
C SER A 208 9.07 -4.38 9.42
N SER A 209 9.49 -5.35 10.21
CA SER A 209 10.27 -5.11 11.43
C SER A 209 11.66 -4.54 11.14
N ILE A 210 12.36 -5.07 10.13
CA ILE A 210 13.68 -4.56 9.73
C ILE A 210 13.58 -3.13 9.18
N SER A 211 12.65 -2.89 8.26
CA SER A 211 12.47 -1.55 7.67
C SER A 211 12.01 -0.53 8.72
N ALA A 212 11.08 -0.89 9.59
CA ALA A 212 10.67 -0.06 10.73
C ALA A 212 11.85 0.24 11.65
N CYS A 213 12.61 -0.77 12.04
CA CYS A 213 13.77 -0.60 12.92
C CYS A 213 14.79 0.39 12.31
N ILE A 214 15.19 0.20 11.05
CA ILE A 214 16.17 1.06 10.38
C ILE A 214 15.65 2.49 10.29
N VAL A 215 14.44 2.69 9.77
CA VAL A 215 13.90 4.03 9.51
C VAL A 215 13.58 4.77 10.81
N LEU A 216 12.91 4.11 11.76
CA LEU A 216 12.52 4.74 13.02
C LEU A 216 13.72 5.05 13.91
N LEU A 217 14.76 4.20 13.93
CA LEU A 217 16.02 4.52 14.61
C LEU A 217 16.74 5.69 13.96
N ALA A 218 16.83 5.73 12.62
CA ALA A 218 17.44 6.85 11.91
C ALA A 218 16.72 8.16 12.20
N VAL A 219 15.38 8.18 12.13
CA VAL A 219 14.54 9.34 12.46
C VAL A 219 14.77 9.78 13.90
N ARG A 220 14.82 8.83 14.84
CA ARG A 220 15.06 9.12 16.26
C ARG A 220 16.42 9.75 16.51
N ILE A 221 17.47 9.25 15.85
CA ILE A 221 18.84 9.77 15.97
C ILE A 221 18.94 11.17 15.36
N ILE A 222 18.42 11.36 14.13
CA ILE A 222 18.49 12.63 13.39
C ILE A 222 17.72 13.73 14.12
N ASN A 223 16.49 13.44 14.54
CA ASN A 223 15.62 14.41 15.21
C ASN A 223 15.89 14.52 16.72
N ARG A 224 16.87 13.76 17.25
CA ARG A 224 17.24 13.72 18.67
C ARG A 224 16.04 13.49 19.60
N ILE A 225 15.09 12.65 19.18
CA ILE A 225 13.86 12.38 19.92
C ILE A 225 14.21 11.53 21.16
N ARG A 226 14.08 12.15 22.33
CA ARG A 226 14.38 11.52 23.63
C ARG A 226 13.19 10.81 24.25
N ASP A 227 11.98 11.16 23.83
CA ASP A 227 10.79 10.48 24.31
C ASP A 227 10.80 9.01 23.87
N ARG A 228 10.44 8.12 24.80
CA ARG A 228 10.36 6.69 24.57
C ARG A 228 9.02 6.27 23.97
N PHE A 229 8.01 7.13 24.04
CA PHE A 229 6.63 6.82 23.68
C PHE A 229 6.10 7.65 22.50
N THR A 230 6.99 8.16 21.66
CA THR A 230 6.57 8.79 20.39
C THR A 230 5.90 7.74 19.52
N GLU A 231 4.65 8.00 19.15
CA GLU A 231 3.89 7.15 18.23
C GLU A 231 4.49 7.28 16.82
N TYR A 232 4.66 6.14 16.16
CA TYR A 232 5.16 6.06 14.79
C TYR A 232 4.20 5.24 13.92
N PRO A 233 4.03 5.59 12.63
CA PRO A 233 3.16 4.86 11.73
C PRO A 233 3.80 3.52 11.38
N PHE A 234 3.19 2.40 11.77
CA PHE A 234 3.72 1.06 11.49
C PHE A 234 3.20 0.47 10.17
N ALA A 235 2.00 0.88 9.74
CA ALA A 235 1.37 0.39 8.52
C ALA A 235 2.22 0.56 7.25
N PRO A 236 3.00 1.64 7.03
CA PRO A 236 3.86 1.79 5.88
C PRO A 236 4.87 0.66 5.75
N PHE A 237 5.37 0.15 6.88
CA PHE A 237 6.32 -0.95 6.90
C PHE A 237 5.64 -2.29 6.63
N ILE A 238 4.40 -2.49 7.11
CA ILE A 238 3.56 -3.64 6.73
C ILE A 238 3.31 -3.63 5.23
N VAL A 239 2.93 -2.49 4.66
CA VAL A 239 2.72 -2.34 3.21
C VAL A 239 3.99 -2.67 2.42
N LEU A 240 5.17 -2.23 2.87
CA LEU A 240 6.43 -2.59 2.23
C LEU A 240 6.67 -4.11 2.28
N GLY A 241 6.41 -4.73 3.43
CA GLY A 241 6.46 -6.18 3.59
C GLY A 241 5.52 -6.91 2.63
N ASP A 242 4.28 -6.43 2.50
CA ASP A 242 3.28 -6.97 1.58
C ASP A 242 3.72 -6.90 0.12
N LEU A 243 4.26 -5.76 -0.31
CA LEU A 243 4.74 -5.61 -1.68
C LEU A 243 5.91 -6.56 -1.97
N VAL A 244 6.84 -6.71 -1.01
CA VAL A 244 7.96 -7.64 -1.16
C VAL A 244 7.46 -9.09 -1.20
N ALA A 245 6.58 -9.48 -0.27
CA ALA A 245 6.02 -10.83 -0.22
C ALA A 245 5.17 -11.17 -1.45
N LEU A 246 4.34 -10.23 -1.91
CA LEU A 246 3.48 -10.42 -3.08
C LEU A 246 4.30 -10.66 -4.36
N PHE A 247 5.34 -9.86 -4.61
CA PHE A 247 6.08 -9.94 -5.88
C PHE A 247 7.26 -10.92 -5.86
N PHE A 248 7.91 -11.07 -4.72
CA PHE A 248 9.19 -11.78 -4.57
C PHE A 248 9.15 -12.92 -3.55
N GLY A 249 8.05 -13.12 -2.83
CA GLY A 249 7.94 -14.11 -1.75
C GLY A 249 8.33 -15.52 -2.20
N GLU A 250 7.76 -16.00 -3.30
CA GLU A 250 8.07 -17.32 -3.86
C GLU A 250 9.56 -17.47 -4.18
N GLN A 251 10.17 -16.47 -4.82
CA GLN A 251 11.59 -16.51 -5.17
C GLN A 251 12.51 -16.49 -3.95
N ILE A 252 12.20 -15.65 -2.96
CA ILE A 252 12.99 -15.50 -1.73
C ILE A 252 12.90 -16.78 -0.90
N ILE A 253 11.70 -17.34 -0.72
CA ILE A 253 11.49 -18.57 0.03
C ILE A 253 12.20 -19.75 -0.65
N ARG A 254 12.09 -19.89 -1.98
CA ARG A 254 12.80 -20.96 -2.71
C ARG A 254 14.31 -20.80 -2.65
N TRP A 255 14.81 -19.58 -2.80
CA TRP A 255 16.24 -19.30 -2.67
C TRP A 255 16.76 -19.71 -1.28
N TYR A 256 16.02 -19.35 -0.22
CA TYR A 256 16.36 -19.75 1.14
C TYR A 256 16.35 -21.27 1.33
N LEU A 257 15.29 -21.96 0.88
CA LEU A 257 15.20 -23.43 1.00
C LEU A 257 16.32 -24.14 0.24
N ASN A 258 16.71 -23.64 -0.93
CA ASN A 258 17.80 -24.22 -1.72
C ASN A 258 19.16 -24.10 -1.04
N LEU A 259 19.39 -23.09 -0.19
CA LEU A 259 20.63 -22.98 0.59
C LEU A 259 20.80 -24.10 1.61
N PHE A 260 19.70 -24.67 2.13
CA PHE A 260 19.74 -25.71 3.17
C PHE A 260 19.46 -27.11 2.66
N ILE A 261 18.67 -27.24 1.59
CA ILE A 261 18.24 -28.54 1.04
C ILE A 261 19.05 -28.92 -0.21
N GLY A 262 19.70 -27.95 -0.88
CA GLY A 262 20.47 -28.14 -2.10
C GLY A 262 21.99 -28.30 -1.90
N GLY A 263 22.42 -28.86 -0.78
CA GLY A 263 23.82 -29.25 -0.49
C GLY A 263 24.00 -30.76 -0.55
#